data_AF-A0A256ZZ99-F1
#
_entry.id   AF-A0A256ZZ99-F1
#
_cell.length_a   1.000
_cell.length_b   1.000
_cell.length_c   1.000
_cell.angle_alpha   90.00
_cell.angle_beta   90.00
_cell.angle_gamma   90.00
#
_symmetry.space_group_name_H-M   'P 1'
#
loop_
_entity.id
_entity.type
_entity.pdbx_description
1 polymer ?
#
loop_
_entity_poly.entity_id
_entity_poly.type
_entity_poly.pdbx_seq_one_letter_code
_entity_poly.pdbx_strand_id
1 'polypeptide(L)'
;MIAESINTFITFLTSHIPVEVIMLTLFIAFLWVLKKVFNIFFGALKVIIASATFPLFLNKVLKIAVPLTKQSFLYYINLGLVLYILYLFIRSSVTIGNFLGSIFGRRKK
;
A
#
# COMPACT_ATOMS: atom_id res chain seq x y z
N MET A 1 36.04 -10.06 -17.26
CA MET A 1 36.14 -8.83 -16.43
C MET A 1 34.91 -8.53 -15.58
N ILE A 2 33.74 -8.08 -16.10
CA ILE A 2 32.59 -7.71 -15.23
C ILE A 2 31.95 -8.91 -14.54
N ALA A 3 31.67 -10.00 -15.27
CA ALA A 3 31.09 -11.22 -14.68
C ALA A 3 32.03 -11.90 -13.67
N GLU A 4 33.34 -11.79 -13.89
CA GLU A 4 34.38 -12.28 -12.99
C GLU A 4 34.38 -11.50 -11.68
N SER A 5 34.35 -10.16 -11.73
CA SER A 5 34.34 -9.34 -10.51
C SER A 5 33.04 -9.50 -9.71
N ILE A 6 31.91 -9.72 -10.38
CA ILE A 6 30.64 -10.06 -9.73
C ILE A 6 30.74 -11.41 -9.02
N ASN A 7 31.33 -12.43 -9.66
CA ASN A 7 31.53 -13.73 -9.03
C ASN A 7 32.50 -13.66 -7.84
N THR A 8 33.60 -12.91 -7.95
CA THR A 8 34.53 -12.73 -6.82
C THR A 8 33.85 -12.02 -5.65
N PHE A 9 33.01 -11.02 -5.93
CA PHE A 9 32.25 -10.28 -4.92
C PHE A 9 31.17 -11.15 -4.24
N ILE A 10 30.45 -11.99 -5.01
CA ILE A 10 29.48 -12.94 -4.45
C ILE A 10 30.18 -13.97 -3.55
N THR A 11 31.35 -14.47 -3.97
CA THR A 11 32.14 -15.44 -3.21
C THR A 11 32.73 -14.83 -1.93
N PHE A 12 33.11 -13.54 -1.98
CA PHE A 12 33.50 -12.76 -0.80
C PHE A 12 32.32 -12.58 0.18
N LEU A 13 31.13 -12.27 -0.33
CA LEU A 13 29.93 -12.13 0.50
C LEU A 13 29.51 -13.44 1.17
N THR A 14 29.51 -14.56 0.45
CA THR A 14 29.14 -15.87 1.04
C THR A 14 30.20 -16.47 1.95
N SER A 15 31.46 -16.04 1.84
CA SER A 15 32.53 -16.45 2.77
C SER A 15 32.58 -15.63 4.06
N HIS A 16 32.05 -14.41 4.06
CA HIS A 16 32.08 -13.50 5.22
C HIS A 16 30.72 -13.32 5.90
N ILE A 17 29.61 -13.53 5.17
CA ILE A 17 28.25 -13.44 5.70
C ILE A 17 27.66 -14.85 5.68
N PRO A 18 27.26 -15.40 6.84
CA PRO A 18 26.59 -16.70 6.89
C PRO A 18 25.34 -16.66 6.00
N VAL A 19 25.14 -17.70 5.21
CA VAL A 19 23.98 -17.83 4.31
C VAL A 19 22.67 -17.67 5.10
N GLU A 20 22.68 -18.11 6.36
CA GLU A 20 21.60 -17.95 7.34
C GLU A 20 21.22 -16.48 7.55
N VAL A 21 22.20 -15.57 7.61
CA VAL A 21 21.98 -14.13 7.82
C VAL A 21 21.39 -13.49 6.56
N ILE A 22 21.83 -13.91 5.38
CA ILE A 22 21.27 -13.45 4.10
C ILE A 22 19.80 -13.89 3.99
N MET A 23 19.51 -15.17 4.28
CA MET A 23 18.16 -15.72 4.27
C MET A 23 17.25 -15.04 5.30
N LEU A 24 17.75 -14.77 6.50
CA LEU A 24 17.02 -14.04 7.55
C LEU A 24 16.68 -12.62 7.08
N THR A 25 17.62 -11.93 6.45
CA THR A 25 17.42 -10.56 5.95
C THR A 25 16.35 -10.52 4.85
N LEU A 26 16.41 -11.46 3.91
CA LEU A 26 15.38 -11.60 2.87
C LEU A 26 14.01 -11.93 3.46
N PHE A 27 13.96 -12.80 4.47
CA PHE A 27 12.73 -13.14 5.16
C PHE A 27 12.12 -11.95 5.91
N ILE A 28 12.93 -11.14 6.59
CA ILE A 28 12.48 -9.92 7.26
C ILE A 28 11.94 -8.92 6.23
N ALA A 29 12.62 -8.74 5.09
CA ALA A 29 12.15 -7.88 4.00
C ALA A 29 10.80 -8.37 3.46
N PHE A 30 10.64 -9.68 3.28
CA PHE A 30 9.38 -10.30 2.87
C PHE A 30 8.24 -10.04 3.86
N LEU A 31 8.47 -10.27 5.17
CA LEU A 31 7.49 -9.98 6.22
C LEU A 31 7.08 -8.50 6.23
N TRP A 32 8.02 -7.61 5.92
CA TRP A 32 7.76 -6.17 5.87
C TRP A 32 6.84 -5.79 4.70
N VAL A 33 7.07 -6.38 3.53
CA VAL A 33 6.17 -6.25 2.37
C VAL A 33 4.81 -6.84 2.69
N LEU A 34 4.77 -8.04 3.27
CA LEU A 34 3.53 -8.72 3.65
C LEU A 34 2.70 -7.87 4.60
N LYS A 35 3.32 -7.28 5.63
CA LYS A 35 2.66 -6.35 6.56
C LYS A 35 2.05 -5.15 5.85
N LYS A 36 2.74 -4.58 4.86
CA LYS A 36 2.19 -3.47 4.05
C LYS A 36 0.98 -3.90 3.24
N VAL A 37 1.04 -5.07 2.59
CA VAL A 37 -0.09 -5.62 1.82
C VAL A 37 -1.29 -5.88 2.73
N PHE A 38 -1.10 -6.48 3.90
CA PHE A 38 -2.16 -6.68 4.88
C PHE A 38 -2.81 -5.36 5.30
N ASN A 39 -2.01 -4.33 5.59
CA ASN A 39 -2.57 -3.01 5.96
C ASN A 39 -3.42 -2.40 4.84
N ILE A 40 -3.00 -2.54 3.58
CA ILE A 40 -3.78 -2.07 2.43
C ILE A 40 -5.10 -2.83 2.31
N PHE A 41 -5.06 -4.16 2.48
CA PHE A 41 -6.23 -5.04 2.43
C PHE A 41 -7.23 -4.72 3.54
N PHE A 42 -6.77 -4.61 4.80
CA PHE A 42 -7.62 -4.23 5.92
C PHE A 42 -8.20 -2.82 5.77
N GLY A 43 -7.45 -1.90 5.15
CA GLY A 43 -7.98 -0.58 4.78
C GLY A 43 -9.12 -0.68 3.76
N ALA A 44 -8.95 -1.49 2.70
CA ALA A 44 -10.00 -1.72 1.71
C ALA A 44 -11.26 -2.35 2.35
N LEU A 45 -11.09 -3.31 3.25
CA LEU A 45 -12.20 -3.95 3.97
C LEU A 45 -13.00 -2.94 4.80
N LYS A 46 -12.33 -2.02 5.51
CA LYS A 46 -13.01 -0.94 6.25
C LYS A 46 -13.81 -0.04 5.32
N VAL A 47 -13.27 0.30 4.15
CA VAL A 47 -13.98 1.12 3.16
C VAL A 47 -15.20 0.38 2.61
N ILE A 48 -15.08 -0.92 2.32
CA ILE A 48 -16.22 -1.73 1.86
C ILE A 48 -17.33 -1.71 2.91
N ILE A 49 -17.02 -1.95 4.19
CA ILE A 49 -18.01 -1.95 5.27
C ILE A 49 -18.65 -0.56 5.44
N ALA A 50 -17.85 0.51 5.44
CA ALA A 50 -18.35 1.88 5.55
C ALA A 50 -19.25 2.25 4.36
N SER A 51 -18.85 1.86 3.15
CA SER A 51 -19.60 2.16 1.92
C SER A 51 -20.87 1.31 1.80
N ALA A 52 -20.85 0.07 2.29
CA ALA A 52 -22.05 -0.76 2.38
C ALA A 52 -23.03 -0.25 3.43
N THR A 53 -22.56 0.36 4.52
CA THR A 53 -23.46 0.94 5.55
C THR A 53 -23.96 2.35 5.18
N PHE A 54 -23.32 3.01 4.21
CA PHE A 54 -23.66 4.36 3.77
C PHE A 54 -25.10 4.55 3.25
N PRO A 55 -25.69 3.66 2.42
CA PRO A 55 -27.09 3.78 1.97
C PRO A 55 -28.09 3.69 3.13
N LEU A 56 -27.75 2.90 4.15
CA LEU A 56 -28.55 2.78 5.37
C LEU A 56 -28.49 4.06 6.19
N PHE A 57 -27.30 4.67 6.30
CA PHE A 57 -27.11 5.95 6.96
C PHE A 57 -27.89 7.09 6.26
N LEU A 58 -27.81 7.16 4.92
CA LEU A 58 -28.55 8.16 4.13
C LEU A 58 -30.06 8.08 4.33
N ASN A 59 -30.62 6.86 4.34
CA ASN A 59 -32.05 6.66 4.58
C ASN A 59 -32.45 6.94 6.03
N LYS A 60 -31.74 6.40 7.02
CA LYS A 60 -32.16 6.46 8.42
C LYS A 60 -31.86 7.79 9.11
N VAL A 61 -30.72 8.41 8.78
CA VAL A 61 -30.25 9.63 9.48
C VAL A 61 -30.60 10.87 8.68
N LEU A 62 -30.30 10.86 7.37
CA LEU A 62 -30.47 12.03 6.51
C LEU A 62 -31.85 12.09 5.82
N LYS A 63 -32.69 11.05 6.01
CA LYS A 63 -34.02 10.91 5.39
C LYS A 63 -33.99 11.07 3.85
N ILE A 64 -32.86 10.75 3.22
CA ILE A 64 -32.73 10.73 1.77
C ILE A 64 -33.24 9.37 1.29
N ALA A 65 -34.28 9.38 0.46
CA ALA A 65 -34.87 8.17 -0.09
C ALA A 65 -33.92 7.53 -1.12
N VAL A 66 -32.94 6.77 -0.64
CA VAL A 66 -32.03 6.00 -1.48
C VAL A 66 -32.60 4.59 -1.62
N PRO A 67 -32.77 4.04 -2.83
CA PRO A 67 -33.27 2.69 -3.01
C PRO A 67 -32.33 1.70 -2.32
N LEU A 68 -32.83 0.89 -1.37
CA LEU A 68 -32.06 -0.11 -0.62
C LEU A 68 -32.02 -1.47 -1.34
N THR A 69 -31.66 -1.46 -2.62
CA THR A 69 -31.58 -2.67 -3.44
C THR A 69 -30.15 -3.21 -3.48
N LYS A 70 -29.95 -4.50 -3.78
CA LYS A 70 -28.59 -5.08 -3.93
C LYS A 70 -27.69 -4.27 -4.90
N GLN A 71 -28.27 -3.76 -5.97
CA GLN A 71 -27.57 -2.92 -6.95
C GLN A 71 -27.06 -1.60 -6.36
N SER A 72 -27.87 -0.95 -5.51
CA SER A 72 -27.44 0.28 -4.82
C SER A 72 -26.24 0.02 -3.92
N PHE A 73 -26.27 -1.03 -3.09
CA PHE A 73 -25.16 -1.36 -2.20
C PHE A 73 -23.88 -1.64 -2.99
N LEU A 74 -23.98 -2.40 -4.08
CA LEU A 74 -22.84 -2.65 -4.97
C LEU A 74 -22.30 -1.37 -5.60
N TYR A 75 -23.18 -0.44 -6.01
CA TYR A 75 -22.77 0.86 -6.53
C TYR A 75 -21.95 1.66 -5.51
N TYR A 76 -22.45 1.78 -4.27
CA TYR A 76 -21.72 2.51 -3.22
C TYR A 76 -20.42 1.82 -2.81
N ILE A 77 -20.39 0.48 -2.75
CA ILE A 77 -19.15 -0.27 -2.50
C ILE A 77 -18.12 0.00 -3.61
N ASN A 78 -18.52 -0.05 -4.87
CA ASN A 78 -17.64 0.27 -6.01
C ASN A 78 -17.14 1.70 -5.95
N LEU A 79 -18.02 2.66 -5.65
CA LEU A 79 -17.66 4.06 -5.49
C LEU A 79 -16.63 4.25 -4.37
N GLY A 80 -16.85 3.60 -3.22
CA GLY A 80 -15.93 3.61 -2.09
C GLY A 80 -14.56 3.02 -2.44
N LEU A 81 -14.53 1.89 -3.16
CA LEU A 81 -13.28 1.28 -3.63
C LEU A 81 -12.51 2.18 -4.61
N VAL A 82 -13.20 2.81 -5.56
CA VAL A 82 -12.59 3.77 -6.49
C VAL A 82 -11.95 4.94 -5.73
N LEU A 83 -12.68 5.51 -4.75
CA LEU A 83 -12.17 6.59 -3.91
C LEU A 83 -10.97 6.13 -3.06
N TYR A 84 -10.98 4.90 -2.55
CA TYR A 84 -9.87 4.35 -1.80
C TYR A 84 -8.62 4.14 -2.66
N ILE A 85 -8.78 3.62 -3.88
CA ILE A 85 -7.68 3.49 -4.84
C ILE A 85 -7.12 4.86 -5.20
N LEU A 86 -7.98 5.85 -5.45
CA LEU A 86 -7.57 7.22 -5.72
C LEU A 86 -6.79 7.82 -4.53
N TYR A 87 -7.28 7.59 -3.30
CA TYR A 87 -6.58 7.99 -2.08
C TYR A 87 -5.19 7.35 -1.97
N LEU A 88 -5.06 6.05 -2.25
CA LEU A 88 -3.76 5.37 -2.23
C LEU A 88 -2.81 5.95 -3.28
N PHE A 89 -3.32 6.28 -4.46
CA PHE A 89 -2.52 6.87 -5.53
C PHE A 89 -2.00 8.26 -5.16
N ILE A 90 -2.87 9.14 -4.65
CA ILE A 90 -2.50 10.48 -4.18
C ILE A 90 -1.53 10.39 -3.01
N ARG A 91 -1.78 9.50 -2.04
CA ARG A 91 -0.88 9.32 -0.90
C ARG A 91 0.50 8.85 -1.35
N SER A 92 0.58 7.96 -2.33
CA SER A 92 1.84 7.49 -2.91
C SER A 92 2.59 8.63 -3.60
N SER A 93 1.91 9.43 -4.42
CA SER A 93 2.53 10.57 -5.14
C SER A 93 3.02 11.66 -4.19
N VAL A 94 2.28 11.95 -3.11
CA VAL A 94 2.71 12.89 -2.06
C VAL A 94 3.93 12.36 -1.31
N THR A 95 3.99 11.05 -1.03
CA THR A 95 5.14 10.44 -0.35
C THR A 95 6.39 10.52 -1.23
N ILE A 96 6.26 10.26 -2.53
CA ILE A 96 7.34 10.37 -3.51
C ILE A 96 7.76 11.83 -3.68
N GLY A 97 6.80 12.76 -3.77
CA GLY A 97 7.03 14.20 -3.87
C GLY A 97 7.77 14.76 -2.65
N ASN A 98 7.40 14.32 -1.44
CA ASN A 98 8.10 14.70 -0.21
C ASN A 98 9.51 14.11 -0.13
N PHE A 99 9.70 12.87 -0.61
CA PHE A 99 11.02 12.25 -0.69
C PHE A 99 11.93 13.00 -1.66
N LEU A 100 11.46 13.29 -2.88
CA LEU A 100 12.20 14.08 -3.87
C LEU A 100 12.44 15.52 -3.39
N GLY A 101 11.44 16.15 -2.78
CA GLY A 101 11.58 17.47 -2.15
C GLY A 101 12.61 17.49 -1.01
N SER A 102 12.74 16.41 -0.24
CA SER A 102 13.75 16.31 0.82
C SER A 102 15.18 16.13 0.29
N ILE A 103 15.33 15.48 -0.87
CA ILE A 103 16.63 15.22 -1.51
C ILE A 103 17.10 16.45 -2.31
N PHE A 104 16.19 17.08 -3.07
CA PHE A 104 16.52 18.21 -3.94
C PHE A 104 16.30 19.58 -3.28
N GLY A 105 15.44 19.69 -2.26
CA GLY A 105 15.08 20.94 -1.58
C GLY A 105 16.07 21.41 -0.51
N ARG A 106 17.09 20.62 -0.14
CA ARG A 106 18.16 21.03 0.80
C ARG A 106 19.33 21.78 0.16
N ARG A 107 19.27 22.16 -1.12
CA ARG A 107 20.35 22.92 -1.80
C ARG A 107 20.08 24.44 -1.96
N LYS A 108 19.15 25.02 -1.20
CA LYS A 108 18.95 26.48 -1.16
C LYS A 108 18.81 26.99 0.27
N LYS A 109 19.88 26.93 1.05
CA LYS A 109 20.18 27.89 2.12
C LYS A 109 21.69 28.03 2.25
#